data_AF-A0A3D2M4K3-F1
#
_entry.id   AF-A0A3D2M4K3-F1
#
_cell.length_a   1.000
_cell.length_b   1.000
_cell.length_c   1.000
_cell.angle_alpha   90.00
_cell.angle_beta   90.00
_cell.angle_gamma   90.00
#
_symmetry.space_group_name_H-M   'P 1'
#
loop_
_entity.id
_entity.type
_entity.pdbx_description
1 polymer ?
#
loop_
_entity_poly.entity_id
_entity_poly.type
_entity_poly.pdbx_seq_one_letter_code
_entity_poly.pdbx_strand_id
1 'polypeptide(L)'
;MSETAGKGGLLRSSAVVSVMTLLSRVLGMVRDMVVASYFGSGAAADAFFIAFKIPNFLRRLFAEGAFAQAFVPVLSEYRTKRTLVEVKLLVDRTAGMLGL
;
A
#
# COMPACT_ATOMS: atom_id res chain seq x y z
N MET A 1 18.65 9.54 -22.24
CA MET A 1 17.39 10.23 -22.61
C MET A 1 17.00 11.07 -21.40
N SER A 2 17.38 12.36 -21.42
CA SER A 2 17.43 13.24 -20.24
C SER A 2 16.06 13.54 -19.64
N GLU A 3 16.02 13.49 -18.32
CA GLU A 3 15.01 14.14 -17.48
C GLU A 3 14.84 15.61 -17.85
N THR A 4 13.60 16.00 -18.11
CA THR A 4 13.14 17.39 -18.02
C THR A 4 12.12 17.49 -16.90
N ALA A 5 12.54 17.21 -15.66
CA ALA A 5 11.73 17.48 -14.48
C ALA A 5 11.96 18.94 -14.06
N GLY A 6 11.16 19.85 -14.63
CA GLY A 6 11.13 21.24 -14.18
C GLY A 6 10.76 21.30 -12.69
N LYS A 7 11.50 22.08 -11.90
CA LYS A 7 11.31 22.26 -10.44
C LYS A 7 9.85 22.51 -10.03
N GLY A 8 9.03 23.13 -10.88
CA GLY A 8 7.60 23.36 -10.63
C GLY A 8 6.70 22.11 -10.70
N GLY A 9 7.08 21.08 -11.47
CA GLY A 9 6.31 19.85 -11.60
C GLY A 9 6.43 18.96 -10.35
N LEU A 10 7.64 18.82 -9.80
CA LEU A 10 7.89 17.99 -8.63
C LEU A 10 7.26 18.61 -7.36
N LEU A 11 7.40 19.93 -7.17
CA LEU A 11 6.76 20.65 -6.05
C LEU A 11 5.23 20.52 -6.10
N ARG A 12 4.64 20.67 -7.28
CA ARG A 12 3.19 20.51 -7.48
C ARG A 12 2.74 19.08 -7.19
N SER A 13 3.45 18.08 -7.69
CA SER A 13 3.12 16.67 -7.45
C SER A 13 3.25 16.29 -5.98
N SER A 14 4.34 16.69 -5.31
CA SER A 14 4.53 16.46 -3.88
C SER A 14 3.46 17.15 -3.03
N ALA A 15 3.06 18.38 -3.39
CA ALA A 15 1.97 19.08 -2.72
C ALA A 15 0.62 18.33 -2.85
N VAL A 16 0.29 17.85 -4.06
CA VAL A 16 -0.94 17.09 -4.31
C VAL A 16 -0.97 15.79 -3.49
N VAL A 17 0.13 15.03 -3.47
CA VAL A 17 0.23 13.78 -2.69
C VAL A 17 0.11 14.07 -1.18
N SER A 18 0.72 15.15 -0.71
CA SER A 18 0.66 15.56 0.70
C SER A 18 -0.77 15.93 1.13
N VAL A 19 -1.49 16.69 0.29
CA VAL A 19 -2.89 17.04 0.53
C VAL A 19 -3.79 15.80 0.51
N MET A 20 -3.62 14.90 -0.47
CA MET A 20 -4.35 13.64 -0.54
C MET A 20 -4.10 12.75 0.69
N THR A 21 -2.86 12.72 1.19
CA THR A 21 -2.49 11.98 2.40
C THR A 21 -3.15 12.59 3.65
N LEU A 22 -3.15 13.92 3.77
CA LEU A 22 -3.79 14.63 4.89
C LEU A 22 -5.30 14.39 4.90
N LEU A 23 -5.96 14.53 3.76
CA LEU A 23 -7.39 14.26 3.60
C LEU A 23 -7.73 12.84 4.02
N SER A 24 -6.95 11.85 3.57
CA SER A 24 -7.15 10.44 3.94
C SER A 24 -7.05 10.23 5.45
N ARG A 25 -6.12 10.91 6.12
CA ARG A 25 -5.97 10.85 7.59
C ARG A 25 -7.16 11.48 8.31
N VAL A 26 -7.62 12.65 7.88
CA VAL A 26 -8.77 13.33 8.47
C VAL A 26 -10.03 12.49 8.30
N LEU A 27 -10.26 11.92 7.12
CA LEU A 27 -11.40 11.01 6.88
C LEU A 27 -11.33 9.76 7.75
N GLY A 28 -10.13 9.19 7.94
CA GLY A 28 -9.92 8.09 8.87
C GLY A 28 -10.24 8.47 10.32
N MET A 29 -9.85 9.65 10.76
CA MET A 29 -10.14 10.15 12.10
C MET A 29 -11.65 10.41 12.31
N VAL A 30 -12.34 10.95 11.30
CA VAL A 30 -13.80 11.12 11.33
C VAL A 30 -14.49 9.75 11.41
N ARG A 31 -14.04 8.76 10.64
CA ARG A 31 -14.53 7.39 10.74
C ARG A 31 -14.39 6.87 12.16
N ASP A 32 -13.22 7.05 12.77
CA ASP A 32 -12.94 6.57 14.12
C ASP A 32 -13.81 7.27 15.17
N MET A 33 -14.03 8.58 15.04
CA MET A 33 -14.98 9.35 15.88
C MET A 33 -16.43 8.86 15.70
N VAL A 34 -16.85 8.61 14.47
CA VAL A 34 -18.18 8.06 14.16
C VAL A 34 -18.35 6.70 14.82
N VAL A 35 -17.40 5.78 14.63
CA VAL A 35 -17.42 4.45 15.24
C VAL A 35 -17.45 4.54 16.78
N ALA A 36 -16.63 5.40 17.37
CA ALA A 36 -16.64 5.63 18.82
C ALA A 36 -17.96 6.23 19.31
N SER A 37 -18.61 7.11 18.53
CA SER A 37 -19.90 7.72 18.88
C SER A 37 -21.08 6.76 18.79
N TYR A 38 -21.08 5.84 17.81
CA TYR A 38 -22.16 4.86 17.62
C TYR A 38 -22.01 3.63 18.52
N PHE A 39 -20.79 3.20 18.84
CA PHE A 39 -20.52 1.99 19.62
C PHE A 39 -20.07 2.26 21.07
N GLY A 40 -19.74 3.50 21.43
CA GLY A 40 -19.16 3.83 22.75
C GLY A 40 -17.81 3.13 22.99
N SER A 41 -17.37 3.03 24.26
CA SER A 41 -16.21 2.22 24.67
C SER A 41 -16.53 0.71 24.76
N GLY A 42 -17.28 0.18 23.78
CA GLY A 42 -17.82 -1.19 23.82
C GLY A 42 -17.11 -2.17 22.89
N ALA A 43 -17.29 -3.47 23.15
CA ALA A 43 -16.70 -4.60 22.42
C ALA A 43 -16.91 -4.57 20.88
N ALA A 44 -17.93 -3.86 20.40
CA ALA A 44 -18.18 -3.68 18.98
C ALA A 44 -17.19 -2.70 18.30
N ALA A 45 -16.73 -1.66 19.01
CA ALA A 45 -15.67 -0.78 18.52
C ALA A 45 -14.34 -1.54 18.40
N ASP A 46 -14.01 -2.35 19.42
CA ASP A 46 -12.82 -3.22 19.39
C ASP A 46 -12.87 -4.23 18.24
N ALA A 47 -14.02 -4.86 18.01
CA ALA A 47 -14.22 -5.78 16.89
C ALA A 47 -14.05 -5.09 15.53
N PHE A 48 -14.56 -3.86 15.38
CA PHE A 48 -14.37 -3.06 14.18
C PHE A 48 -12.88 -2.75 13.97
N PHE A 49 -12.16 -2.26 14.99
CA PHE A 49 -10.73 -1.98 14.87
C PHE A 49 -9.90 -3.23 14.57
N ILE A 50 -10.24 -4.38 15.16
CA ILE A 50 -9.58 -5.67 14.87
C ILE A 50 -9.87 -6.09 13.43
N ALA A 51 -11.10 -5.98 12.94
CA ALA A 51 -11.44 -6.29 11.56
C ALA A 51 -10.64 -5.43 10.58
N PHE A 52 -10.41 -4.15 10.89
CA PHE A 52 -9.57 -3.28 10.06
C PHE A 52 -8.08 -3.59 10.13
N LYS A 53 -7.58 -4.33 11.13
CA LYS A 53 -6.17 -4.73 11.19
C LYS A 53 -5.82 -5.72 10.09
N ILE A 54 -6.73 -6.62 9.71
CA ILE A 54 -6.49 -7.63 8.67
C ILE A 54 -6.15 -6.98 7.31
N PRO A 55 -6.99 -6.11 6.71
CA PRO A 55 -6.66 -5.46 5.45
C PRO A 55 -5.47 -4.50 5.58
N ASN A 56 -5.32 -3.80 6.71
CA ASN A 56 -4.17 -2.93 6.92
C ASN A 56 -2.86 -3.71 7.03
N PHE A 57 -2.89 -4.91 7.61
CA PHE A 57 -1.74 -5.81 7.66
C PHE A 57 -1.35 -6.27 6.26
N LEU A 58 -2.31 -6.72 5.45
CA LEU A 58 -2.05 -7.10 4.05
C LEU A 58 -1.48 -5.93 3.23
N ARG A 59 -2.03 -4.73 3.39
CA ARG A 59 -1.50 -3.50 2.75
C ARG A 59 -0.06 -3.23 3.19
N ARG A 60 0.22 -3.29 4.49
CA ARG A 60 1.58 -3.10 5.01
C ARG A 60 2.55 -4.18 4.55
N LEU A 61 2.08 -5.42 4.39
CA LEU A 61 2.90 -6.54 3.96
C LEU A 61 3.22 -6.46 2.45
N PHE A 62 2.22 -6.20 1.60
CA PHE A 62 2.34 -6.35 0.15
C PHE A 62 2.44 -5.05 -0.65
N ALA A 63 1.91 -3.93 -0.14
CA ALA A 63 1.85 -2.68 -0.90
C ALA A 63 2.83 -1.61 -0.42
N GLU A 64 3.11 -1.57 0.89
CA GLU A 64 3.92 -0.52 1.50
C GLU A 64 5.20 -1.02 2.17
N GLY A 65 5.33 -2.33 2.38
CA GLY A 65 6.42 -2.93 3.14
C GLY A 65 7.70 -3.15 2.35
N ALA A 66 8.72 -3.64 3.06
CA ALA A 66 10.02 -4.01 2.48
C ALA A 66 9.89 -5.02 1.33
N PHE A 67 8.89 -5.91 1.41
CA PHE A 67 8.57 -6.83 0.32
C PHE A 67 8.20 -6.09 -0.97
N ALA A 68 7.29 -5.11 -0.93
CA ALA A 68 6.89 -4.35 -2.11
C ALA A 68 8.08 -3.60 -2.73
N GLN A 69 8.91 -2.99 -1.88
CA GLN A 69 10.10 -2.25 -2.30
C GLN A 69 11.15 -3.14 -2.97
N ALA A 70 11.31 -4.39 -2.52
CA ALA A 70 12.25 -5.34 -3.12
C ALA A 70 11.66 -6.11 -4.32
N PHE A 71 10.38 -6.48 -4.26
CA PHE A 71 9.73 -7.34 -5.24
C PHE A 71 9.35 -6.60 -6.52
N VAL A 72 8.82 -5.38 -6.43
CA VAL A 72 8.35 -4.62 -7.60
C VAL A 72 9.48 -4.33 -8.60
N PRO A 73 10.68 -3.86 -8.19
CA PRO A 73 11.79 -3.65 -9.12
C PRO A 73 12.26 -4.93 -9.79
N VAL A 74 12.37 -6.03 -9.04
CA VAL A 74 12.81 -7.34 -9.56
C VAL A 74 11.79 -7.88 -10.57
N LEU A 75 10.50 -7.81 -10.26
CA LEU A 75 9.44 -8.22 -11.18
C LEU A 75 9.45 -7.37 -12.47
N SER A 76 9.66 -6.05 -12.34
CA SER A 76 9.75 -5.13 -13.49
C SER A 76 10.95 -5.46 -14.38
N GLU A 77 12.09 -5.80 -13.78
CA GLU A 77 13.28 -6.24 -14.53
C GLU A 77 13.01 -7.54 -15.28
N TYR A 78 12.43 -8.55 -14.63
CA TYR A 78 12.10 -9.83 -15.25
C TYR A 78 11.12 -9.66 -16.41
N ARG A 79 10.11 -8.80 -16.27
CA ARG A 79 9.15 -8.52 -17.35
C ARG A 79 9.79 -7.87 -18.59
N THR A 80 10.91 -7.16 -18.41
CA THR A 80 11.56 -6.40 -19.49
C THR A 80 12.70 -7.19 -20.13
N LYS A 81 13.45 -7.96 -19.33
CA LYS A 81 14.69 -8.62 -19.77
C LYS A 81 14.58 -10.13 -19.93
N ARG A 82 13.53 -10.76 -19.41
CA ARG A 82 13.38 -12.22 -19.35
C ARG A 82 12.16 -12.70 -20.11
N THR A 83 12.12 -14.01 -20.34
CA THR A 83 10.98 -14.65 -21.01
C THR A 83 9.76 -14.70 -20.11
N LEU A 84 8.56 -14.79 -20.70
CA LEU A 84 7.31 -14.92 -19.95
C LEU A 84 7.31 -16.14 -18.99
N VAL A 85 8.01 -17.21 -19.36
CA VAL A 85 8.15 -18.42 -18.53
C VAL A 85 8.94 -18.12 -17.26
N GLU A 86 10.05 -17.39 -17.36
CA GLU A 86 10.86 -17.00 -16.19
C GLU A 86 10.11 -16.04 -15.26
N VAL A 87 9.32 -15.12 -15.81
CA VAL A 87 8.43 -14.23 -15.03
C VAL A 87 7.41 -15.07 -14.25
N LYS A 88 6.76 -16.03 -14.92
CA LYS A 88 5.77 -16.91 -14.29
C LYS A 88 6.41 -17.76 -13.18
N LEU A 89 7.58 -18.33 -13.43
CA LEU A 89 8.32 -19.10 -12.44
C LEU A 89 8.69 -18.28 -11.20
N LEU A 90 9.10 -17.02 -11.39
CA LEU A 90 9.38 -16.10 -10.29
C LEU A 90 8.11 -15.88 -9.46
N VAL A 91 6.97 -15.58 -10.09
CA VAL A 91 5.69 -15.37 -9.39
C VAL A 91 5.27 -16.63 -8.65
N ASP A 92 5.30 -17.80 -9.30
CA ASP A 92 4.90 -19.08 -8.71
C ASP A 92 5.73 -19.42 -7.47
N ARG A 93 7.05 -19.23 -7.53
CA ARG A 93 7.95 -19.45 -6.38
C ARG A 93 7.70 -18.46 -5.25
N THR A 94 7.51 -17.18 -5.59
CA THR A 94 7.28 -16.14 -4.57
C THR A 94 5.94 -16.34 -3.89
N ALA A 95 4.88 -16.68 -4.64
CA ALA A 95 3.58 -17.02 -4.10
C ALA A 95 3.62 -18.30 -3.24
N GLY A 96 4.36 -19.32 -3.68
CA GLY A 96 4.55 -20.56 -2.91
C GLY A 96 5.25 -20.34 -1.58
N MET A 97 6.26 -19.48 -1.51
CA MET A 97 6.99 -19.15 -0.27
C MET A 97 6.18 -18.27 0.70
N LEU A 98 5.17 -17.54 0.21
CA LEU A 98 4.31 -16.68 1.04
C LEU A 98 3.02 -17.38 1.50
N GLY A 99 2.61 -18.45 0.81
CA GLY A 99 1.42 -19.23 1.11
C GLY A 99 1.67 -20.51 1.93
N LEU A 100 2.93 -20.83 2.22
CA LEU A 100 3.37 -21.88 3.15
C LEU A 100 3.79 -21.27 4.49
#